data_AF-A0ABD3TRP7-F1
#
_entry.id   AF-A0ABD3TRP7-F1
#
_cell.length_a   1.000
_cell.length_b   1.000
_cell.length_c   1.000
_cell.angle_alpha   90.00
_cell.angle_beta   90.00
_cell.angle_gamma   90.00
#
_symmetry.space_group_name_H-M   'P 1'
#
loop_
_entity.id
_entity.type
_entity.pdbx_description
1 polymer ?
#
loop_
_entity_poly.entity_id
_entity_poly.type
_entity_poly.pdbx_seq_one_letter_code
_entity_poly.pdbx_strand_id
1 'polypeptide(L)'
;MDIRLLRGWMYDRVNRANRTLKEEFKSEVYGFIDHAMSVPGLVSSANEIRCPCRKCGNKKYIKCDVVVVHLCKWGFKDDYWYWTSHGEVDPAWNNNNVEASSSGHFFHTEGNNRYEDLVHDAMRDVVHFFENTEGSDIPNAEYQRFHELLKADQTPLWEGCNTETDLSFSLKMMTMKAECNMTQSCYDRVSNLFKNSYPEENCVPESFF
;
A
#
# COMPACT_ATOMS: atom_id res chain seq x y z
N MET A 1 11.14 6.22 23.14
CA MET A 1 10.07 7.00 23.78
C MET A 1 8.75 6.42 23.30
N ASP A 2 7.80 6.12 24.19
CA ASP A 2 6.53 5.50 23.80
C ASP A 2 5.69 6.49 22.97
N ILE A 3 5.38 6.14 21.72
CA ILE A 3 4.60 6.96 20.80
C ILE A 3 3.22 7.31 21.38
N ARG A 4 2.65 6.43 22.22
CA ARG A 4 1.35 6.65 22.86
C ARG A 4 1.39 7.77 23.88
N LEU A 5 2.53 7.99 24.52
CA LEU A 5 2.73 9.13 25.43
C LEU A 5 2.86 10.44 24.65
N LEU A 6 3.62 10.42 23.55
CA LEU A 6 3.80 11.59 22.68
C LEU A 6 2.49 12.01 21.99
N ARG A 7 1.64 11.05 21.62
CA ARG A 7 0.41 11.27 20.86
C ARG A 7 -0.87 11.05 21.65
N GLY A 8 -0.77 11.03 22.98
CA GLY A 8 -1.94 10.89 23.86
C GLY A 8 -3.04 11.92 23.55
N TRP A 9 -2.64 13.12 23.12
CA TRP A 9 -3.52 14.21 22.71
C TRP A 9 -4.53 13.78 21.62
N MET A 10 -4.18 12.85 20.71
CA MET A 10 -5.06 12.41 19.62
C MET A 10 -6.38 11.81 20.14
N TYR A 11 -6.33 11.18 21.31
CA TYR A 11 -7.47 10.51 21.93
C TYR A 11 -7.99 11.25 23.17
N ASP A 12 -7.21 12.16 23.76
CA ASP A 12 -7.62 13.05 24.85
C ASP A 12 -8.18 14.39 24.34
N ARG A 13 -9.16 14.29 23.44
CA ARG A 13 -9.67 15.42 22.63
C ARG A 13 -10.49 16.45 23.42
N VAL A 14 -11.26 16.01 24.41
CA VAL A 14 -12.33 16.82 25.03
C VAL A 14 -12.07 17.07 26.51
N ASN A 15 -12.39 18.29 26.96
CA ASN A 15 -12.45 18.64 28.37
C ASN A 15 -13.60 17.88 29.04
N ARG A 16 -13.28 17.01 30.00
CA ARG A 16 -14.30 16.19 30.69
C ARG A 16 -15.35 17.02 31.41
N ALA A 17 -14.98 18.21 31.90
CA ALA A 17 -15.87 19.07 32.68
C ALA A 17 -16.97 19.74 31.84
N ASN A 18 -16.68 20.16 30.61
CA ASN A 18 -17.59 20.98 29.80
C ASN A 18 -17.83 20.44 28.37
N ARG A 19 -17.26 19.28 28.03
CA ARG A 19 -17.34 18.62 26.72
C ARG A 19 -16.87 19.47 25.53
N THR A 20 -16.08 20.52 25.80
CA THR A 20 -15.45 21.33 24.75
C THR A 20 -14.18 20.66 24.22
N LEU A 21 -13.81 20.95 22.97
CA LEU A 21 -12.52 20.55 22.42
C LEU A 21 -11.39 21.26 23.17
N LYS A 22 -10.32 20.53 23.51
CA LYS A 22 -9.12 21.13 24.07
C LYS A 22 -8.40 21.96 23.00
N GLU A 23 -7.85 23.10 23.39
CA GLU A 23 -7.03 23.92 22.49
C GLU A 23 -5.75 23.19 22.06
N GLU A 24 -5.16 22.42 22.97
CA GLU A 24 -4.04 21.51 22.67
C GLU A 24 -4.40 20.55 21.52
N PHE A 25 -5.56 19.88 21.61
CA PHE A 25 -6.00 18.98 20.53
C PHE A 25 -6.11 19.71 19.19
N LYS A 26 -6.66 20.94 19.16
CA LYS A 26 -6.78 21.71 17.91
C LYS A 26 -5.40 22.07 17.36
N SER A 27 -4.51 22.59 18.20
CA SER A 27 -3.15 22.96 17.82
C SER A 27 -2.38 21.77 17.24
N GLU A 28 -2.46 20.63 17.92
CA GLU A 28 -1.79 19.40 17.48
C GLU A 28 -2.42 18.79 16.22
N VAL A 29 -3.73 18.95 16.00
CA VAL A 29 -4.37 18.61 14.72
C VAL A 29 -3.76 19.43 13.58
N TYR A 30 -3.49 20.73 13.75
CA TYR A 30 -2.82 21.51 12.73
C TYR A 30 -1.39 21.00 12.47
N GLY A 31 -0.65 20.66 13.52
CA GLY A 31 0.68 20.03 13.37
C GLY A 31 0.63 18.71 12.60
N PHE A 32 -0.40 17.89 12.83
CA PHE A 32 -0.65 16.68 12.03
C PHE A 32 -0.92 17.02 10.56
N ILE A 33 -1.74 18.04 10.27
CA ILE A 33 -2.02 18.46 8.89
C ILE A 33 -0.74 18.96 8.22
N ASP A 34 0.04 19.81 8.87
CA ASP A 34 1.30 20.31 8.34
C ASP A 34 2.26 19.18 8.00
N HIS A 35 2.38 18.17 8.89
CA HIS A 35 3.15 16.97 8.60
C HIS A 35 2.59 16.22 7.38
N ALA A 36 1.29 15.90 7.37
CA ALA A 36 0.67 15.16 6.28
C ALA A 36 0.80 15.87 4.92
N MET A 37 0.76 17.20 4.92
CA MET A 37 0.96 18.04 3.74
C MET A 37 2.42 18.13 3.31
N SER A 38 3.36 17.91 4.24
CA SER A 38 4.80 17.94 3.95
C SER A 38 5.32 16.65 3.30
N VAL A 39 4.56 15.54 3.36
CA VAL A 39 4.99 14.24 2.85
C VAL A 39 4.80 14.15 1.33
N PRO A 40 5.87 14.11 0.53
CA PRO A 40 5.77 14.05 -0.92
C PRO A 40 5.08 12.77 -1.39
N GLY A 41 4.24 12.88 -2.43
CA GLY A 41 3.53 11.75 -3.03
C GLY A 41 2.31 11.25 -2.25
N LEU A 42 2.03 11.77 -1.05
CA LEU A 42 0.82 11.45 -0.28
C LEU A 42 -0.25 12.55 -0.28
N VAL A 43 0.06 13.69 -0.90
CA VAL A 43 -0.83 14.83 -1.10
C VAL A 43 -1.25 14.90 -2.56
N SER A 44 -2.55 15.05 -2.83
CA SER A 44 -3.04 15.23 -4.20
C SER A 44 -2.75 16.65 -4.71
N SER A 45 -2.79 16.83 -6.04
CA SER A 45 -2.69 18.17 -6.67
C SER A 45 -3.78 19.14 -6.23
N ALA A 46 -4.88 18.65 -5.67
CA ALA A 46 -5.98 19.43 -5.12
C ALA A 46 -5.84 19.74 -3.62
N ASN A 47 -4.66 19.53 -3.04
CA ASN A 47 -4.38 19.75 -1.61
C ASN A 47 -5.20 18.83 -0.70
N GLU A 48 -5.43 17.59 -1.16
CA GLU A 48 -6.21 16.58 -0.44
C GLU A 48 -5.28 15.53 0.15
N ILE A 49 -5.63 15.08 1.36
CA ILE A 49 -4.93 14.03 2.09
C ILE A 49 -5.92 12.98 2.54
N ARG A 50 -5.43 11.80 2.90
CA ARG A 50 -6.27 10.76 3.51
C ARG A 50 -6.84 11.26 4.82
N CYS A 51 -8.14 11.07 5.04
CA CYS A 51 -8.77 11.50 6.28
C CYS A 51 -8.71 10.41 7.35
N PRO A 52 -7.96 10.60 8.47
CA PRO A 52 -7.83 9.59 9.52
C PRO A 52 -8.98 9.61 10.52
N CYS A 53 -10.06 10.36 10.27
CA CYS A 53 -11.17 10.40 11.22
C CYS A 53 -11.89 9.05 11.32
N ARG A 54 -12.58 8.78 12.44
CA ARG A 54 -13.33 7.51 12.63
C ARG A 54 -14.29 7.16 11.50
N LYS A 55 -14.85 8.15 10.80
CA LYS A 55 -15.81 7.93 9.70
C LYS A 55 -15.12 7.60 8.37
N CYS A 56 -13.96 8.17 8.11
CA CYS A 56 -13.24 7.97 6.85
C CYS A 56 -12.22 6.84 6.93
N GLY A 57 -11.59 6.64 8.09
CA GLY A 57 -10.70 5.52 8.36
C GLY A 57 -9.51 5.44 7.40
N ASN A 58 -8.91 6.56 6.99
CA ASN A 58 -7.84 6.67 6.00
C ASN A 58 -8.22 6.28 4.56
N LYS A 59 -9.51 6.08 4.24
CA LYS A 59 -9.93 5.62 2.90
C LYS A 59 -10.26 6.76 1.92
N LYS A 60 -10.58 7.95 2.43
CA LYS A 60 -11.04 9.08 1.61
C LYS A 60 -9.96 10.15 1.54
N TYR A 61 -9.64 10.60 0.33
CA TYR A 61 -8.93 11.84 0.09
C TYR A 61 -9.91 13.00 0.14
N ILE A 62 -9.64 13.97 1.02
CA ILE A 62 -10.42 15.21 1.11
C ILE A 62 -9.47 16.36 1.43
N LYS A 63 -9.90 17.59 1.14
CA LYS A 63 -9.12 18.79 1.40
C LYS A 63 -8.71 18.91 2.86
N CYS A 64 -7.49 19.40 3.11
CA CYS A 64 -6.90 19.44 4.44
C CYS A 64 -7.75 20.22 5.48
N ASP A 65 -8.39 21.31 5.07
CA ASP A 65 -9.32 22.09 5.90
C ASP A 65 -10.53 21.27 6.33
N VAL A 66 -11.06 20.43 5.43
CA VAL A 66 -12.15 19.49 5.73
C VAL A 66 -11.68 18.37 6.66
N VAL A 67 -10.44 17.91 6.54
CA VAL A 67 -9.85 16.94 7.49
C VAL A 67 -9.81 17.50 8.91
N VAL A 68 -9.42 18.76 9.10
CA VAL A 68 -9.44 19.43 10.41
C VAL A 68 -10.86 19.38 11.01
N VAL A 69 -11.88 19.74 10.23
CA VAL A 69 -13.28 19.70 10.68
C VAL A 69 -13.70 18.29 11.08
N HIS A 70 -13.34 17.28 10.29
CA HIS A 70 -13.63 15.88 10.58
C HIS A 70 -12.95 15.39 11.86
N LEU A 71 -11.70 15.77 12.11
CA LEU A 71 -10.96 15.39 13.33
C LEU A 71 -11.51 16.08 14.57
N CYS A 72 -11.87 17.37 14.47
CA CYS A 72 -12.58 18.07 15.54
C CYS A 72 -13.94 17.42 15.86
N LYS A 73 -14.70 16.99 14.85
CA LYS A 73 -16.05 16.45 15.03
C LYS A 73 -16.05 14.99 15.50
N TRP A 74 -15.23 14.14 14.89
CA TRP A 74 -15.27 12.69 15.10
C TRP A 74 -14.00 12.14 15.77
N GLY A 75 -12.89 12.85 15.69
CA GLY A 75 -11.57 12.38 16.15
C GLY A 75 -10.98 11.34 15.23
N PHE A 76 -9.74 10.96 15.56
CA PHE A 76 -8.97 9.94 14.86
C PHE A 76 -9.62 8.56 14.98
N LYS A 77 -9.43 7.72 13.95
CA LYS A 77 -9.74 6.29 13.99
C LYS A 77 -8.97 5.64 15.13
N ASP A 78 -9.54 4.59 15.68
CA ASP A 78 -8.92 3.89 16.81
C ASP A 78 -7.60 3.23 16.37
N ASP A 79 -6.67 3.16 17.33
CA ASP A 79 -5.32 2.58 17.20
C ASP A 79 -4.45 3.13 16.05
N TYR A 80 -4.69 4.37 15.63
CA TYR A 80 -3.86 5.08 14.66
C TYR A 80 -2.80 5.94 15.34
N TRP A 81 -1.89 5.28 16.05
CA TRP A 81 -0.80 5.94 16.80
C TRP A 81 0.37 6.35 15.91
N TYR A 82 0.68 5.54 14.91
CA TYR A 82 1.61 5.87 13.84
C TYR A 82 0.82 6.40 12.66
N TRP A 83 1.28 7.50 12.07
CA TRP A 83 0.63 8.11 10.91
C TRP A 83 1.00 7.37 9.63
N THR A 84 0.76 6.05 9.59
CA THR A 84 1.24 5.16 8.52
C THR A 84 0.71 5.54 7.15
N SER A 85 -0.57 5.90 7.07
CA SER A 85 -1.17 6.45 5.84
C SER A 85 -0.62 7.83 5.41
N HIS A 86 0.22 8.46 6.23
CA HIS A 86 0.84 9.78 6.05
C HIS A 86 2.37 9.73 6.20
N GLY A 87 3.02 8.59 5.92
CA GLY A 87 4.47 8.52 5.73
C GLY A 87 5.28 7.99 6.91
N GLU A 88 4.64 7.63 8.02
CA GLU A 88 5.35 7.02 9.15
C GLU A 88 5.41 5.50 9.08
N VAL A 89 6.41 4.92 9.74
CA VAL A 89 6.57 3.48 9.85
C VAL A 89 6.20 3.06 11.28
N ASP A 90 5.38 2.01 11.39
CA ASP A 90 5.14 1.35 12.68
C ASP A 90 6.30 0.37 12.96
N PRO A 91 7.11 0.56 14.02
CA PRO A 91 8.20 -0.34 14.38
C PRO A 91 7.75 -1.79 14.61
N ALA A 92 6.50 -2.01 15.05
CA ALA A 92 5.97 -3.36 15.21
C ALA A 92 5.79 -4.08 13.86
N TRP A 93 5.63 -3.33 12.77
CA TRP A 93 5.61 -3.86 11.40
C TRP A 93 7.03 -4.15 10.87
N ASN A 94 8.04 -3.43 11.38
CA ASN A 94 9.43 -3.55 10.93
C ASN A 94 10.17 -4.77 11.52
N ASN A 95 9.70 -5.35 12.62
CA ASN A 95 10.31 -6.56 13.19
C ASN A 95 10.16 -7.81 12.29
N ASN A 96 9.37 -7.74 11.21
CA ASN A 96 9.20 -8.84 10.26
C ASN A 96 9.86 -8.59 8.89
N ASN A 97 10.51 -7.45 8.64
CA ASN A 97 11.19 -7.22 7.37
C ASN A 97 12.52 -6.46 7.57
N VAL A 98 13.55 -7.07 7.01
CA VAL A 98 14.96 -6.68 7.06
C VAL A 98 15.16 -5.26 6.49
N GLU A 99 16.12 -4.57 7.06
CA GLU A 99 16.52 -3.19 6.77
C GLU A 99 16.64 -2.87 5.27
N ALA A 100 15.92 -1.85 4.81
CA ALA A 100 16.25 -1.12 3.59
C ALA A 100 16.18 0.38 3.87
N SER A 101 17.32 0.91 4.33
CA SER A 101 17.60 2.33 4.19
C SER A 101 18.10 2.59 2.77
N SER A 102 17.26 3.17 1.93
CA SER A 102 17.72 3.94 0.78
C SER A 102 16.68 4.99 0.42
N SER A 103 17.04 6.23 0.74
CA SER A 103 16.48 7.44 0.21
C SER A 103 16.46 7.42 -1.32
N GLY A 104 15.31 7.76 -1.92
CA GLY A 104 15.28 8.32 -3.27
C GLY A 104 14.21 7.72 -4.17
N HIS A 105 13.32 8.61 -4.62
CA HIS A 105 12.64 8.52 -5.91
C HIS A 105 11.56 7.44 -6.08
N PHE A 106 10.34 7.74 -5.61
CA PHE A 106 9.14 7.09 -6.14
C PHE A 106 8.22 8.14 -6.75
N PHE A 107 8.57 8.55 -7.98
CA PHE A 107 7.61 9.17 -8.88
C PHE A 107 6.61 8.11 -9.31
N HIS A 108 5.33 8.37 -9.06
CA HIS A 108 4.25 7.76 -9.81
C HIS A 108 4.14 8.49 -11.14
N THR A 109 4.66 7.87 -12.20
CA THR A 109 4.10 8.08 -13.54
C THR A 109 2.88 7.18 -13.65
N GLU A 110 1.80 7.74 -14.19
CA GLU A 110 0.57 7.04 -14.52
C GLU A 110 0.86 5.74 -15.28
N GLY A 111 0.35 4.62 -14.79
CA GLY A 111 0.27 3.37 -15.56
C GLY A 111 1.03 2.15 -15.04
N ASN A 112 1.98 2.27 -14.10
CA ASN A 112 2.71 1.10 -13.59
C ASN A 112 2.31 0.70 -12.18
N ASN A 113 2.04 -0.59 -12.01
CA ASN A 113 1.51 -1.16 -10.78
C ASN A 113 2.66 -1.28 -9.79
N ARG A 114 2.51 -0.69 -8.60
CA ARG A 114 3.54 -0.70 -7.53
C ARG A 114 4.07 -2.10 -7.19
N TYR A 115 3.26 -3.13 -7.44
CA TYR A 115 3.64 -4.53 -7.24
C TYR A 115 4.46 -5.09 -8.40
N GLU A 116 4.22 -4.63 -9.62
CA GLU A 116 5.04 -4.96 -10.79
C GLU A 116 6.42 -4.33 -10.66
N ASP A 117 6.49 -3.09 -10.14
CA ASP A 117 7.75 -2.45 -9.79
C ASP A 117 8.44 -3.14 -8.61
N LEU A 118 7.73 -3.47 -7.52
CA LEU A 118 8.30 -4.21 -6.38
C LEU A 118 8.73 -5.63 -6.73
N VAL A 119 8.00 -6.31 -7.63
CA VAL A 119 8.39 -7.63 -8.15
C VAL A 119 9.57 -7.46 -9.09
N HIS A 120 9.60 -6.44 -9.95
CA HIS A 120 10.78 -6.13 -10.79
C HIS A 120 12.01 -5.76 -9.95
N ASP A 121 11.84 -5.05 -8.84
CA ASP A 121 12.93 -4.64 -7.95
C ASP A 121 13.41 -5.81 -7.10
N ALA A 122 12.49 -6.61 -6.54
CA ALA A 122 12.84 -7.87 -5.89
C ALA A 122 13.50 -8.86 -6.88
N MET A 123 13.04 -8.91 -8.13
CA MET A 123 13.66 -9.69 -9.19
C MET A 123 15.04 -9.16 -9.55
N ARG A 124 15.22 -7.83 -9.60
CA ARG A 124 16.52 -7.19 -9.84
C ARG A 124 17.49 -7.51 -8.72
N ASP A 125 17.05 -7.42 -7.47
CA ASP A 125 17.88 -7.75 -6.30
C ASP A 125 18.24 -9.23 -6.25
N VAL A 126 17.32 -10.13 -6.62
CA VAL A 126 17.58 -11.57 -6.73
C VAL A 126 18.57 -11.87 -7.87
N VAL A 127 18.41 -11.26 -9.04
CA VAL A 127 19.36 -11.40 -10.17
C VAL A 127 20.74 -10.84 -9.80
N HIS A 128 20.78 -9.65 -9.19
CA HIS A 128 22.01 -8.98 -8.76
C HIS A 128 22.72 -9.77 -7.65
N PHE A 129 21.97 -10.45 -6.77
CA PHE A 129 22.50 -11.36 -5.76
C PHE A 129 23.17 -12.58 -6.40
N PHE A 130 22.57 -13.18 -7.44
CA PHE A 130 23.17 -14.30 -8.15
C PHE A 130 24.36 -13.89 -9.06
N GLU A 131 24.31 -12.70 -9.68
CA GLU A 131 25.38 -12.19 -10.54
C GLU A 131 26.64 -11.74 -9.79
N ASN A 132 26.50 -11.24 -8.56
CA ASN A 132 27.63 -10.75 -7.74
C ASN A 132 28.18 -11.78 -6.76
N THR A 133 27.58 -12.97 -6.67
CA THR A 133 28.14 -14.07 -5.88
C THR A 133 29.09 -14.90 -6.75
N GLU A 134 30.22 -14.29 -7.14
CA GLU A 134 31.36 -15.06 -7.65
C GLU A 134 31.91 -15.93 -6.51
N GLY A 135 31.52 -17.20 -6.48
CA GLY A 135 32.16 -18.22 -5.64
C GLY A 135 31.34 -18.80 -4.49
N SER A 136 30.02 -18.93 -4.61
CA SER A 136 29.26 -19.84 -3.74
C SER A 136 28.49 -20.88 -4.56
N ASP A 137 28.50 -22.13 -4.08
CA ASP A 137 27.92 -23.34 -4.68
C ASP A 137 26.38 -23.30 -4.78
N ILE A 138 25.81 -22.26 -5.37
CA ILE A 138 24.42 -22.28 -5.82
C ILE A 138 24.44 -22.98 -7.18
N PRO A 139 23.78 -24.14 -7.34
CA PRO A 139 23.76 -24.82 -8.62
C PRO A 139 23.16 -23.89 -9.67
N ASN A 140 23.97 -23.54 -10.69
CA ASN A 140 23.57 -22.79 -11.89
C ASN A 140 22.23 -23.27 -12.49
N ALA A 141 21.84 -24.54 -12.23
CA ALA A 141 20.56 -25.13 -12.60
C ALA A 141 19.33 -24.53 -11.87
N GLU A 142 19.42 -24.15 -10.59
CA GLU A 142 18.29 -23.53 -9.87
C GLU A 142 18.06 -22.08 -10.30
N TYR A 143 19.15 -21.35 -10.56
CA TYR A 143 19.10 -20.02 -11.18
C TYR A 143 18.48 -20.06 -12.58
N GLN A 144 18.93 -20.99 -13.42
CA GLN A 144 18.37 -21.18 -14.75
C GLN A 144 16.90 -21.60 -14.70
N ARG A 145 16.54 -22.53 -13.82
CA ARG A 145 15.16 -22.97 -13.64
C ARG A 145 14.25 -21.83 -13.17
N PHE A 146 14.69 -21.03 -12.21
CA PHE A 146 13.94 -19.87 -11.74
C PHE A 146 13.74 -18.84 -12.87
N HIS A 147 14.82 -18.51 -13.59
CA HIS A 147 14.77 -17.57 -14.70
C HIS A 147 13.93 -18.08 -15.89
N GLU A 148 13.93 -19.40 -16.15
CA GLU A 148 13.05 -20.04 -17.13
C GLU A 148 11.58 -19.99 -16.70
N LEU A 149 11.27 -20.26 -15.43
CA LEU A 149 9.92 -20.09 -14.87
C LEU A 149 9.45 -18.63 -15.00
N LEU A 150 10.32 -17.66 -14.70
CA LEU A 150 9.99 -16.24 -14.81
C LEU A 150 9.73 -15.79 -16.26
N LYS A 151 10.52 -16.29 -17.22
CA LYS A 151 10.28 -16.00 -18.64
C LYS A 151 9.05 -16.71 -19.18
N ALA A 152 8.76 -17.92 -18.68
CA ALA A 152 7.58 -18.67 -19.08
C ALA A 152 6.28 -18.02 -18.58
N ASP A 153 6.31 -17.27 -17.48
CA ASP A 153 5.13 -16.67 -16.83
C ASP A 153 4.80 -15.25 -17.29
N GLN A 154 5.56 -14.71 -18.26
CA GLN A 154 5.23 -13.47 -18.98
C GLN A 154 4.29 -13.70 -20.16
N THR A 155 3.45 -14.72 -20.08
CA THR A 155 2.43 -14.99 -21.09
C THR A 155 1.41 -13.86 -21.12
N PRO A 156 1.07 -13.33 -22.31
CA PRO A 156 -0.07 -12.45 -22.47
C PRO A 156 -1.32 -13.06 -21.82
N LEU A 157 -2.14 -12.22 -21.16
CA LEU A 157 -3.34 -12.69 -20.47
C LEU A 157 -4.35 -13.37 -21.42
N TRP A 158 -4.27 -13.08 -22.72
CA TRP A 158 -4.88 -13.83 -23.81
C TRP A 158 -4.08 -13.54 -25.09
N GLU A 159 -4.31 -14.29 -26.16
CA GLU A 159 -3.60 -14.08 -27.44
C GLU A 159 -3.82 -12.66 -27.99
N GLY A 160 -2.71 -11.92 -28.20
CA GLY A 160 -2.74 -10.53 -28.66
C GLY A 160 -2.94 -9.47 -27.56
N CYS A 161 -2.99 -9.87 -26.28
CA CYS A 161 -2.96 -8.92 -25.18
C CYS A 161 -1.57 -8.28 -25.04
N ASN A 162 -1.46 -6.99 -25.34
CA ASN A 162 -0.19 -6.25 -25.23
C ASN A 162 -0.10 -5.40 -23.95
N THR A 163 -1.15 -5.40 -23.13
CA THR A 163 -1.27 -4.54 -21.95
C THR A 163 -1.10 -5.30 -20.64
N GLU A 164 -1.40 -6.59 -20.60
CA GLU A 164 -1.48 -7.39 -19.38
C GLU A 164 -0.96 -8.81 -19.63
N THR A 165 -0.14 -9.30 -18.70
CA THR A 165 0.27 -10.72 -18.63
C THR A 165 -0.55 -11.45 -17.57
N ASP A 166 -0.55 -12.79 -17.61
CA ASP A 166 -1.15 -13.62 -16.56
C ASP A 166 -0.62 -13.23 -15.17
N LEU A 167 0.71 -13.16 -15.05
CA LEU A 167 1.36 -12.79 -13.80
C LEU A 167 0.97 -11.36 -13.34
N SER A 168 0.97 -10.37 -14.23
CA SER A 168 0.62 -8.98 -13.89
C SER A 168 -0.84 -8.87 -13.43
N PHE A 169 -1.75 -9.56 -14.12
CA PHE A 169 -3.17 -9.61 -13.75
C PHE A 169 -3.39 -10.31 -12.41
N SER A 170 -2.76 -11.46 -12.20
CA SER A 170 -2.84 -12.26 -10.99
C SER A 170 -2.36 -11.47 -9.77
N LEU A 171 -1.25 -10.75 -9.91
CA LEU A 171 -0.72 -9.86 -8.87
C LEU A 171 -1.69 -8.72 -8.53
N LYS A 172 -2.25 -8.03 -9.55
CA LYS A 172 -3.24 -6.96 -9.33
C LYS A 172 -4.48 -7.45 -8.59
N MET A 173 -4.97 -8.63 -8.96
CA MET A 173 -6.12 -9.27 -8.31
C MET A 173 -5.81 -9.65 -6.86
N MET A 174 -4.64 -10.21 -6.57
CA MET A 174 -4.22 -10.55 -5.20
C MET A 174 -4.05 -9.30 -4.33
N THR A 175 -3.46 -8.24 -4.88
CA THR A 175 -3.37 -6.93 -4.23
C THR A 175 -4.76 -6.40 -3.89
N MET A 176 -5.68 -6.40 -4.85
CA MET A 176 -7.04 -5.92 -4.64
C MET A 176 -7.75 -6.72 -3.53
N LYS A 177 -7.56 -8.03 -3.50
CA LYS A 177 -8.07 -8.91 -2.44
C LYS A 177 -7.56 -8.47 -1.07
N ALA A 178 -6.26 -8.24 -0.93
CA ALA A 178 -5.62 -7.85 0.33
C ALA A 178 -6.04 -6.44 0.78
N GLU A 179 -5.97 -5.45 -0.12
CA GLU A 179 -6.29 -4.05 0.19
C GLU A 179 -7.77 -3.85 0.55
N CYS A 180 -8.66 -4.55 -0.16
CA CYS A 180 -10.09 -4.43 0.05
C CYS A 180 -10.65 -5.43 1.09
N ASN A 181 -9.81 -6.28 1.67
CA ASN A 181 -10.22 -7.42 2.52
C ASN A 181 -11.34 -8.24 1.86
N MET A 182 -11.18 -8.52 0.56
CA MET A 182 -12.19 -9.29 -0.18
C MET A 182 -12.26 -10.70 0.41
N THR A 183 -13.47 -11.13 0.73
CA THR A 183 -13.70 -12.54 1.09
C THR A 183 -13.40 -13.43 -0.11
N GLN A 184 -13.07 -14.70 0.10
CA GLN A 184 -12.84 -15.65 -1.00
C GLN A 184 -14.01 -15.67 -1.97
N SER A 185 -15.24 -15.74 -1.46
CA SER A 185 -16.45 -15.69 -2.30
C SER A 185 -16.58 -14.41 -3.13
N CYS A 186 -16.11 -13.26 -2.61
CA CYS A 186 -16.08 -12.03 -3.39
C CYS A 186 -15.01 -12.06 -4.48
N TYR A 187 -13.83 -12.61 -4.15
CA TYR A 187 -12.74 -12.80 -5.10
C TYR A 187 -13.16 -13.70 -6.26
N ASP A 188 -13.71 -14.88 -5.97
CA ASP A 188 -14.14 -15.85 -6.97
C ASP A 188 -15.19 -15.27 -7.92
N ARG A 189 -16.11 -14.44 -7.40
CA ARG A 189 -17.12 -13.76 -8.24
C ARG A 189 -16.51 -12.73 -9.18
N VAL A 190 -15.48 -12.02 -8.74
CA VAL A 190 -14.79 -11.02 -9.56
C VAL A 190 -13.89 -11.70 -10.59
N SER A 191 -13.15 -12.76 -10.20
CA SER A 191 -12.35 -13.56 -11.13
C SER A 191 -13.22 -14.18 -12.23
N ASN A 192 -14.37 -14.76 -11.86
CA ASN A 192 -15.34 -15.26 -12.83
C ASN A 192 -15.90 -14.17 -13.74
N LEU A 193 -16.12 -12.95 -13.22
CA LEU A 193 -16.57 -11.84 -14.05
C LEU A 193 -15.53 -11.51 -15.13
N PHE A 194 -14.25 -11.40 -14.75
CA PHE A 194 -13.17 -11.15 -15.71
C PHE A 194 -13.00 -12.30 -16.70
N LYS A 195 -13.00 -13.55 -16.22
CA LYS A 195 -12.91 -14.75 -17.05
C LYS A 195 -13.95 -14.77 -18.17
N ASN A 196 -15.19 -14.40 -17.85
CA ASN A 196 -16.32 -14.36 -18.79
C ASN A 196 -16.37 -13.07 -19.65
N SER A 197 -15.62 -12.03 -19.28
CA SER A 197 -15.59 -10.75 -20.01
C SER A 197 -14.49 -10.70 -21.06
N TYR A 198 -13.48 -11.57 -20.95
CA TYR A 198 -12.37 -11.70 -21.90
C TYR A 198 -12.62 -12.82 -22.92
N PRO A 199 -11.83 -12.89 -24.02
CA PRO A 199 -11.96 -13.94 -25.04
C PRO A 199 -11.91 -15.35 -24.44
N GLU A 200 -12.56 -16.33 -25.09
CA GLU A 200 -12.71 -17.70 -24.54
C GLU A 200 -11.38 -18.35 -24.12
N GLU A 201 -10.29 -18.09 -24.87
CA GLU A 201 -8.94 -18.56 -24.54
C GLU A 201 -8.13 -17.50 -23.78
N ASN A 202 -8.59 -17.13 -22.59
CA ASN A 202 -7.84 -16.26 -21.68
C ASN A 202 -7.24 -17.04 -20.50
N CYS A 203 -6.11 -16.55 -20.00
CA CYS A 203 -5.36 -17.09 -18.87
C CYS A 203 -5.87 -16.58 -17.52
N VAL A 204 -7.03 -15.90 -17.43
CA VAL A 204 -7.58 -15.51 -16.13
C VAL A 204 -7.84 -16.76 -15.29
N PRO A 205 -7.28 -16.84 -14.08
CA PRO A 205 -7.44 -18.00 -13.21
C PRO A 205 -8.83 -18.02 -12.58
N GLU A 206 -9.46 -19.19 -12.58
CA GLU A 206 -10.81 -19.40 -12.04
C GLU A 206 -10.83 -19.33 -10.50
N SER A 207 -9.71 -19.68 -9.87
CA SER A 207 -9.44 -19.43 -8.46
C SER A 207 -7.94 -19.34 -8.22
N PHE A 208 -7.55 -18.60 -7.19
CA PHE A 208 -6.28 -18.82 -6.52
C PHE A 208 -6.58 -19.18 -5.07
N PHE A 209 -6.00 -20.31 -4.67
CA PHE A 209 -6.22 -21.10 -3.45
C PHE A 209 -7.46 -22.00 -3.49
#